data_AF-C5TC40-F1
#
_entry.id   AF-C5TC40-F1
#
_cell.length_a   1.000
_cell.length_b   1.000
_cell.length_c   1.000
_cell.angle_alpha   90.00
_cell.angle_beta   90.00
_cell.angle_gamma   90.00
#
_symmetry.space_group_name_H-M   'P 1'
#
loop_
_entity.id
_entity.type
_entity.pdbx_description
1 polymer ?
#
loop_
_entity_poly.entity_id
_entity_poly.type
_entity_poly.pdbx_seq_one_letter_code
_entity_poly.pdbx_strand_id
1 'polypeptide(L)' 'MAAMHSPHDAPDPALPDFRTQPRAFLQALFEAAVRSAQPLHGMRAWLPAPPRGRTLVLG' A
#
# COMPACT_ATOMS: atom_id res chain seq x y z
N MET A 1 18.70 -6.91 -19.09
CA MET A 1 19.21 -6.38 -17.80
C MET A 1 18.47 -5.07 -17.54
N ALA A 2 17.61 -4.86 -16.55
CA ALA A 2 17.46 -5.46 -15.24
C ALA A 2 15.99 -5.83 -14.96
N ALA A 3 15.80 -6.97 -14.29
CA ALA A 3 14.52 -7.38 -13.73
C ALA A 3 14.17 -6.44 -12.56
N MET A 4 13.10 -5.67 -12.69
CA MET A 4 12.48 -5.00 -11.54
C MET A 4 11.71 -6.05 -10.75
N HIS A 5 12.35 -6.54 -9.70
CA HIS A 5 11.69 -7.26 -8.62
C HIS A 5 10.58 -6.36 -8.04
N SER A 6 9.32 -6.74 -8.24
CA SER A 6 8.21 -6.27 -7.41
C SER A 6 8.10 -7.22 -6.22
N PRO A 7 8.41 -6.80 -4.99
CA PRO A 7 8.08 -7.57 -3.80
C PRO A 7 6.60 -7.31 -3.48
N HIS A 8 5.68 -7.98 -4.16
CA HIS A 8 4.28 -8.01 -3.69
C HIS A 8 3.50 -9.28 -4.04
N ASP A 9 4.21 -10.38 -4.24
CA ASP A 9 3.61 -11.73 -4.21
C ASP A 9 3.78 -12.31 -2.79
N ALA A 10 3.52 -11.49 -1.76
CA ALA A 10 3.32 -12.04 -0.43
C ALA A 10 1.96 -12.76 -0.49
N PRO A 11 1.91 -14.08 -0.23
CA PRO A 11 0.64 -14.80 -0.22
C PRO A 11 -0.29 -14.07 0.76
N ASP A 12 -1.50 -13.73 0.31
CA ASP A 12 -2.52 -13.12 1.16
C ASP A 12 -2.63 -13.99 2.42
N PRO A 13 -2.15 -13.53 3.59
CA PRO A 13 -2.23 -14.35 4.78
C PRO A 13 -3.72 -14.42 5.09
N ALA A 14 -4.31 -15.58 4.85
CA ALA A 14 -5.73 -15.83 5.12
C ALA A 14 -6.09 -15.18 6.46
N LEU A 15 -7.02 -14.21 6.40
CA LEU A 15 -7.31 -13.33 7.53
C LEU A 15 -7.55 -14.18 8.80
N PRO A 16 -6.90 -13.89 9.95
CA PRO A 16 -7.07 -14.70 11.16
C PRO A 16 -8.55 -14.78 11.55
N ASP A 17 -9.02 -15.92 12.07
CA ASP A 17 -10.40 -16.02 12.52
C ASP A 17 -10.65 -15.07 13.71
N PHE A 18 -11.60 -14.15 13.55
CA PHE A 18 -11.95 -13.17 14.58
C PHE A 18 -12.49 -13.78 15.86
N ARG A 19 -13.05 -15.00 15.82
CA ARG A 19 -13.59 -15.69 16.99
C ARG A 19 -12.51 -16.29 17.89
N THR A 20 -11.42 -16.76 17.29
CA THR A 20 -10.34 -17.46 18.01
C THR A 20 -9.12 -16.56 18.22
N GLN A 21 -8.91 -15.56 17.33
CA GLN A 21 -7.75 -14.68 17.31
C GLN A 21 -8.14 -13.21 17.03
N PRO A 22 -9.02 -12.59 17.85
CA PRO A 22 -9.59 -11.26 17.58
C PRO A 22 -8.54 -10.15 17.44
N ARG A 23 -7.46 -10.20 18.24
CA ARG A 23 -6.39 -9.20 18.16
C ARG A 23 -5.60 -9.29 16.85
N ALA A 24 -5.25 -10.50 16.44
CA ALA A 24 -4.52 -10.72 15.18
C ALA A 24 -5.38 -10.31 13.98
N PHE A 25 -6.68 -10.61 14.02
CA PHE A 25 -7.65 -10.16 13.02
C PHE A 25 -7.67 -8.62 12.89
N LEU A 26 -7.84 -7.91 14.00
CA LEU A 26 -7.87 -6.44 13.99
C LEU A 26 -6.54 -5.82 13.54
N GLN A 27 -5.42 -6.43 13.93
CA GLN A 27 -4.10 -5.99 13.48
C GLN A 27 -3.95 -6.15 11.96
N ALA A 28 -4.35 -7.30 11.40
CA ALA A 28 -4.30 -7.52 9.95
C ALA A 28 -5.18 -6.51 9.19
N LEU A 29 -6.38 -6.20 9.69
CA LEU A 29 -7.23 -5.15 9.11
C LEU A 29 -6.58 -3.77 9.17
N PHE A 30 -5.96 -3.43 10.30
CA PHE A 30 -5.29 -2.15 10.46
C PHE A 30 -4.09 -2.02 9.51
N GLU A 31 -3.26 -3.05 9.40
CA GLU A 31 -2.11 -3.06 8.49
C GLU A 31 -2.56 -2.92 7.02
N ALA A 32 -3.64 -3.59 6.63
CA ALA A 32 -4.23 -3.43 5.29
C ALA A 32 -4.72 -1.99 5.04
N ALA A 33 -5.43 -1.40 6.01
CA ALA A 33 -5.93 -0.03 5.91
C ALA A 33 -4.78 0.99 5.82
N VAL A 34 -3.75 0.87 6.66
CA VAL A 34 -2.57 1.74 6.64
C VAL A 34 -1.85 1.63 5.30
N ARG A 35 -1.68 0.41 4.77
CA ARG A 35 -1.05 0.19 3.46
C ARG A 35 -1.82 0.89 2.34
N SER A 36 -3.16 0.78 2.35
CA SER A 36 -4.03 1.44 1.38
C SER A 36 -3.98 2.97 1.47
N ALA A 37 -3.78 3.52 2.67
CA ALA A 37 -3.72 4.97 2.89
C ALA A 37 -2.37 5.60 2.50
N GLN A 38 -1.34 4.80 2.23
CA GLN A 38 -0.02 5.34 1.90
C GLN A 38 -0.02 6.00 0.51
N PRO A 39 0.49 7.26 0.40
CA PRO A 39 0.58 8.00 -0.86
C PRO A 39 1.19 7.23 -2.02
N LEU A 40 2.25 6.48 -1.71
CA LEU A 40 3.08 5.75 -2.66
C LEU A 40 2.28 4.68 -3.42
N HIS A 41 1.24 4.10 -2.80
CA HIS A 41 0.49 2.98 -3.37
C HIS A 41 -0.81 3.42 -4.07
N GLY A 42 -1.50 4.46 -3.57
CA GLY A 42 -2.83 4.82 -4.07
C GLY A 42 -2.87 6.05 -4.98
N MET A 43 -2.02 7.05 -4.73
CA MET A 43 -2.27 8.39 -5.27
C MET A 43 -1.90 8.54 -6.73
N ARG A 44 -0.91 7.79 -7.23
CA ARG A 44 -0.40 7.95 -8.59
C ARG A 44 -1.44 7.72 -9.68
N ALA A 45 -2.44 6.88 -9.41
CA ALA A 45 -3.55 6.60 -10.34
C ALA A 45 -4.53 7.78 -10.48
N TRP A 46 -4.59 8.66 -9.49
CA TRP A 46 -5.55 9.78 -9.42
C TRP A 46 -4.90 11.14 -9.64
N LEU A 47 -3.58 11.18 -9.78
CA LEU A 47 -2.85 12.41 -10.04
C LEU A 47 -2.98 12.79 -11.52
N PRO A 48 -3.17 14.08 -11.81
CA PRO A 48 -3.06 14.56 -13.18
C PRO A 48 -1.65 14.34 -13.72
N ALA A 49 -1.52 14.41 -15.04
CA ALA A 49 -0.20 14.36 -15.67
C ALA A 49 0.72 15.45 -15.06
N PRO A 50 2.03 15.15 -14.86
CA PRO A 50 2.96 16.12 -14.34
C PRO A 50 2.95 17.40 -15.19
N PRO A 51 2.91 18.59 -14.57
CA PRO A 51 2.95 19.84 -15.32
C PRO A 51 4.26 19.95 -16.09
N ARG A 52 4.21 20.60 -17.26
CA ARG A 52 5.42 20.83 -18.08
C ARG A 52 6.37 21.79 -17.33
N GLY A 53 7.66 21.47 -17.32
CA GLY A 53 8.69 22.29 -16.68
C GLY A 53 9.30 21.61 -15.46
N ARG A 54 9.50 22.37 -14.37
CA ARG A 54 10.18 21.88 -13.16
C ARG A 54 9.17 21.60 -12.07
N THR A 55 9.31 20.45 -11.39
CA THR A 55 8.55 20.13 -10.18
C THR A 55 9.25 20.72 -8.96
N LEU A 56 8.54 21.56 -8.19
CA LEU A 56 8.99 22.09 -6.91
C LEU A 56 8.32 21.30 -5.78
N VAL A 57 9.11 20.81 -4.82
CA VAL A 57 8.60 20.16 -3.60
C VAL A 57 8.85 21.11 -2.44
N LEU A 58 7.78 21.47 -1.72
CA LEU A 58 7.84 22.25 -0.50
C LEU A 58 7.56 21.31 0.67
N GLY A 59 8.48 21.26 1.63
CA GLY A 59 8.39 20.47 2.86
C GLY A 59 8.19 21.35 4.07
#